data_AF-A0A941CH00-F1
#
_entry.id   AF-A0A941CH00-F1
#
_cell.length_a   1.000
_cell.length_b   1.000
_cell.length_c   1.000
_cell.angle_alpha   90.00
_cell.angle_beta   90.00
_cell.angle_gamma   90.00
#
_symmetry.space_group_name_H-M   'P 1'
#
loop_
_entity.id
_entity.type
_entity.pdbx_description
1 polymer ?
#
loop_
_entity_poly.entity_id
_entity_poly.type
_entity_poly.pdbx_seq_one_letter_code
_entity_poly.pdbx_strand_id
1 'polypeptide(L)'
;MYIKSPVIIGMVIFCSLLNVACKTKDKNNVMSNQKIHEYNTITAFELNKELSFPNFTIEHTQHKKVQGPNNAKWERQTFYFTVTGERDHQEISWSTGVIRNTEFTVDGMTYELVMGSYQDPNSTTKAFKTLGLNELIIVKPKKVTLSEQKIKTGDIVFRSTKKKNGEVLFNEYGTIQKNTFGLFVWDLRNTLKQPLRSWSAQGIDKKIAIFRVKSPDFQMNEMELIDGSFNYLFDSEALELVTKNF
;
A
#
# COMPACT_ATOMS: atom_id res chain seq x y z
N MET A 1 -5.63 -66.06 -51.97
CA MET A 1 -6.82 -65.32 -52.43
C MET A 1 -7.35 -64.56 -51.22
N TYR A 2 -7.40 -63.23 -51.33
CA TYR A 2 -7.74 -62.22 -50.31
C TYR A 2 -9.12 -62.50 -49.65
N ILE A 3 -9.45 -62.07 -48.43
CA ILE A 3 -9.69 -60.67 -48.03
C ILE A 3 -9.74 -60.53 -46.48
N LYS A 4 -8.80 -59.72 -45.97
CA LYS A 4 -8.93 -58.52 -45.09
C LYS A 4 -9.62 -58.60 -43.72
N SER A 5 -8.80 -58.32 -42.69
CA SER A 5 -9.15 -57.51 -41.50
C SER A 5 -9.12 -56.01 -41.83
N PRO A 6 -9.89 -55.20 -41.07
CA PRO A 6 -9.48 -53.85 -40.63
C PRO A 6 -9.53 -53.79 -39.09
N VAL A 7 -8.45 -53.51 -38.35
CA VAL A 7 -7.70 -52.25 -38.15
C VAL A 7 -8.60 -51.07 -37.73
N ILE A 8 -8.54 -50.81 -36.43
CA ILE A 8 -8.99 -49.61 -35.71
C ILE A 8 -8.11 -48.43 -36.12
N ILE A 9 -8.71 -47.35 -36.62
CA ILE A 9 -8.04 -46.06 -36.80
C ILE A 9 -8.82 -44.99 -36.06
N GLY A 10 -8.08 -44.30 -35.20
CA GLY A 10 -8.56 -43.29 -34.29
C GLY A 10 -9.04 -42.02 -34.97
N MET A 11 -9.92 -41.38 -34.23
CA MET A 11 -10.59 -40.12 -34.42
C MET A 11 -9.57 -38.98 -34.65
N VAL A 12 -9.49 -38.50 -35.90
CA VAL A 12 -8.91 -37.20 -36.25
C VAL A 12 -10.10 -36.27 -36.50
N ILE A 13 -10.38 -35.35 -35.59
CA ILE A 13 -11.29 -34.23 -35.88
C ILE A 13 -10.45 -33.06 -36.36
N PHE A 14 -10.57 -32.83 -37.66
CA PHE A 14 -10.07 -31.67 -38.39
C PHE A 14 -11.00 -30.48 -38.13
N CYS A 15 -10.42 -29.35 -37.72
CA CYS A 15 -11.07 -28.04 -37.78
C CYS A 15 -11.50 -27.71 -39.22
N SER A 16 -12.76 -27.32 -39.43
CA SER A 16 -13.09 -26.33 -40.46
C SER A 16 -14.46 -25.69 -40.21
N LEU A 17 -14.38 -24.38 -39.95
CA LEU A 17 -15.19 -23.32 -40.57
C LEU A 17 -16.73 -23.42 -40.41
N LEU A 18 -17.24 -22.75 -39.37
CA LEU A 18 -18.49 -22.02 -39.47
C LEU A 18 -18.25 -20.56 -39.06
N ASN A 19 -18.35 -19.71 -40.08
CA ASN A 19 -18.38 -18.26 -39.99
C ASN A 19 -19.47 -17.80 -39.02
N VAL A 20 -19.07 -17.30 -37.85
CA VAL A 20 -19.84 -16.29 -37.16
C VAL A 20 -18.98 -15.04 -37.17
N ALA A 21 -19.40 -14.06 -37.96
CA ALA A 21 -18.86 -12.72 -37.98
C ALA A 21 -19.04 -12.09 -36.59
N CYS A 22 -18.11 -12.38 -35.68
CA CYS A 22 -17.93 -11.63 -34.47
C CYS A 22 -17.30 -10.30 -34.91
N LYS A 23 -18.11 -9.24 -34.94
CA LYS A 23 -17.61 -7.86 -34.96
C LYS A 23 -16.68 -7.70 -33.76
N THR A 24 -15.39 -7.91 -33.97
CA THR A 24 -14.35 -7.20 -33.23
C THR A 24 -14.58 -5.72 -33.52
N LYS A 25 -15.41 -5.08 -32.67
CA LYS A 25 -15.25 -3.65 -32.46
C LYS A 25 -13.83 -3.49 -31.92
N ASP A 26 -12.96 -2.96 -32.77
CA ASP A 26 -11.71 -2.36 -32.35
C ASP A 26 -11.99 -1.46 -31.14
N LYS A 27 -11.64 -1.93 -29.95
CA LYS A 27 -11.69 -1.16 -28.70
C LYS A 27 -10.54 -0.14 -28.62
N ASN A 28 -9.81 0.08 -29.71
CA ASN A 28 -8.64 0.94 -29.74
C ASN A 28 -8.92 2.34 -30.32
N ASN A 29 -10.18 2.77 -30.41
CA ASN A 29 -10.48 4.11 -30.96
C ASN A 29 -11.54 4.92 -30.19
N VAL A 30 -11.67 4.70 -28.87
CA VAL A 30 -12.41 5.59 -27.95
C VAL A 30 -11.67 5.67 -26.59
N MET A 31 -10.38 5.99 -26.60
CA MET A 31 -9.65 6.43 -25.40
C MET A 31 -8.69 7.54 -25.80
N SER A 32 -9.24 8.70 -26.15
CA SER A 32 -8.44 9.92 -26.30
C SER A 32 -9.24 11.09 -25.75
N ASN A 33 -8.75 11.65 -24.63
CA ASN A 33 -9.22 12.83 -23.87
C ASN A 33 -9.83 12.58 -22.48
N GLN A 34 -9.61 11.43 -21.84
CA GLN A 34 -9.93 11.31 -20.41
C GLN A 34 -8.81 11.96 -19.59
N LYS A 35 -9.14 12.99 -18.79
CA LYS A 35 -8.19 13.68 -17.92
C LYS A 35 -7.63 12.69 -16.89
N ILE A 36 -6.31 12.47 -16.93
CA ILE A 36 -5.62 11.71 -15.89
C ILE A 36 -5.40 12.64 -14.69
N HIS A 37 -5.84 12.21 -13.51
CA HIS A 37 -5.75 12.96 -12.27
C HIS A 37 -4.43 12.64 -11.55
N GLU A 38 -3.83 13.66 -10.94
CA GLU A 38 -2.59 13.50 -10.18
C GLU A 38 -2.88 13.04 -8.75
N TYR A 39 -1.95 12.27 -8.17
CA TYR A 39 -2.00 11.93 -6.75
C TYR A 39 -1.79 13.16 -5.88
N ASN A 40 -2.33 13.14 -4.67
CA ASN A 40 -2.24 14.23 -3.69
C ASN A 40 -2.86 15.55 -4.16
N THR A 41 -3.79 15.49 -5.11
CA THR A 41 -4.55 16.65 -5.58
C THR A 41 -6.03 16.50 -5.24
N ILE A 42 -6.67 17.63 -4.92
CA ILE A 42 -8.12 17.68 -4.68
C ILE A 42 -8.82 17.41 -6.00
N THR A 43 -9.66 16.38 -6.01
CA THR A 43 -10.42 15.95 -7.17
C THR A 43 -11.90 15.88 -6.83
N ALA A 44 -12.72 16.56 -7.62
CA ALA A 44 -14.18 16.43 -7.52
C ALA A 44 -14.65 15.12 -8.16
N PHE A 45 -15.62 14.45 -7.54
CA PHE A 45 -16.23 13.23 -8.06
C PHE A 45 -17.76 13.38 -8.15
N GLU A 46 -18.36 12.56 -9.01
CA GLU A 46 -19.81 12.52 -9.27
C GLU A 46 -20.27 11.07 -9.35
N LEU A 47 -21.55 10.80 -9.05
CA LEU A 47 -22.12 9.46 -9.15
C LEU A 47 -22.02 8.92 -10.58
N ASN A 48 -21.59 7.67 -10.73
CA ASN A 48 -21.36 6.95 -11.98
C ASN A 48 -20.35 7.63 -12.92
N LYS A 49 -19.45 8.44 -12.36
CA LYS A 49 -18.37 9.07 -13.10
C LYS A 49 -17.05 8.43 -12.71
N GLU A 50 -16.35 7.94 -13.73
CA GLU A 50 -15.03 7.39 -13.58
C GLU A 50 -13.97 8.50 -13.53
N LEU A 51 -13.09 8.42 -12.54
CA LEU A 51 -11.88 9.21 -12.42
C LEU A 51 -10.68 8.33 -12.76
N SER A 52 -9.89 8.75 -13.74
CA SER A 52 -8.68 8.03 -14.14
C SER A 52 -7.47 8.54 -13.37
N PHE A 53 -6.72 7.64 -12.74
CA PHE A 53 -5.41 7.88 -12.13
C PHE A 53 -4.34 7.09 -12.91
N PRO A 54 -3.03 7.39 -12.74
CA PRO A 54 -1.97 6.73 -13.50
C PRO A 54 -1.95 5.20 -13.42
N ASN A 55 -2.49 4.61 -12.35
CA ASN A 55 -2.40 3.18 -12.08
C ASN A 55 -3.76 2.46 -11.98
N PHE A 56 -4.88 3.18 -11.97
CA PHE A 56 -6.21 2.60 -11.80
C PHE A 56 -7.29 3.63 -12.14
N THR A 57 -8.54 3.18 -12.26
CA THR A 57 -9.71 4.06 -12.26
C THR A 57 -10.51 3.90 -10.98
N ILE A 58 -11.21 4.95 -10.56
CA ILE A 58 -12.13 4.91 -9.44
C ILE A 58 -13.46 5.52 -9.87
N GLU A 59 -14.55 4.80 -9.63
CA GLU A 59 -15.91 5.23 -9.93
C GLU A 59 -16.71 5.31 -8.63
N HIS A 60 -17.41 6.42 -8.42
CA HIS A 60 -18.39 6.53 -7.34
C HIS A 60 -19.69 5.83 -7.76
N THR A 61 -19.93 4.63 -7.25
CA THR A 61 -21.01 3.74 -7.71
C THR A 61 -22.30 3.88 -6.91
N GLN A 62 -22.21 4.33 -5.65
CA GLN A 62 -23.40 4.48 -4.81
C GLN A 62 -23.20 5.53 -3.71
N HIS A 63 -24.28 6.25 -3.40
CA HIS A 63 -24.37 7.15 -2.26
C HIS A 63 -25.61 6.81 -1.43
N LYS A 64 -25.43 6.55 -0.12
CA LYS A 64 -26.52 6.32 0.83
C LYS A 64 -26.53 7.39 1.90
N LYS A 65 -27.74 7.85 2.25
CA LYS A 65 -27.98 8.72 3.41
C LYS A 65 -28.80 7.97 4.44
N VAL A 66 -28.36 7.97 5.69
CA VAL A 66 -29.03 7.32 6.81
C VAL A 66 -29.21 8.34 7.92
N GLN A 67 -30.46 8.57 8.31
CA GLN A 67 -30.78 9.44 9.44
C GLN A 67 -30.32 8.79 10.75
N GLY A 68 -29.78 9.61 11.67
CA GLY A 68 -29.44 9.13 13.00
C GLY A 68 -30.66 8.62 13.79
N PRO A 69 -30.46 7.77 14.80
CA PRO A 69 -31.54 7.21 15.59
C PRO A 69 -32.40 8.31 16.25
N ASN A 70 -33.65 8.00 16.54
CA ASN A 70 -34.61 8.90 17.21
C ASN A 70 -34.83 10.23 16.47
N ASN A 71 -34.89 10.22 15.13
CA ASN A 71 -35.04 11.41 14.30
C ASN A 71 -33.95 12.47 14.57
N ALA A 72 -32.72 12.04 14.80
CA ALA A 72 -31.62 12.97 15.00
C ALA A 72 -31.50 13.92 13.81
N LYS A 73 -31.10 15.17 14.09
CA LYS A 73 -30.90 16.21 13.06
C LYS A 73 -29.67 15.96 12.17
N TRP A 74 -28.86 14.96 12.50
CA TRP A 74 -27.69 14.58 11.72
C TRP A 74 -28.00 13.39 10.81
N GLU A 75 -27.39 13.40 9.63
CA GLU A 75 -27.43 12.31 8.66
C GLU A 75 -26.02 11.80 8.42
N ARG A 76 -25.85 10.47 8.42
CA ARG A 76 -24.62 9.84 7.95
C ARG A 76 -24.74 9.62 6.45
N GLN A 77 -23.75 10.10 5.71
CA GLN A 77 -23.64 9.91 4.28
C GLN A 77 -22.52 8.91 4.02
N THR A 78 -22.80 7.87 3.24
CA THR A 78 -21.83 6.83 2.87
C THR A 78 -21.69 6.81 1.34
N PHE A 79 -20.46 6.99 0.88
CA PHE A 79 -20.06 6.93 -0.52
C PHE A 79 -19.38 5.60 -0.78
N TYR A 80 -19.77 4.92 -1.84
CA TYR A 80 -19.20 3.65 -2.27
C TYR A 80 -18.51 3.86 -3.60
N PHE A 81 -17.32 3.27 -3.72
CA PHE A 81 -16.51 3.39 -4.91
C PHE A 81 -16.05 2.01 -5.37
N THR A 82 -15.92 1.86 -6.68
CA THR A 82 -15.25 0.72 -7.30
C THR A 82 -13.91 1.21 -7.85
N VAL A 83 -12.83 0.60 -7.38
CA VAL A 83 -11.46 0.83 -7.85
C VAL A 83 -11.11 -0.30 -8.81
N THR A 84 -10.65 0.03 -10.02
CA THR A 84 -10.30 -0.95 -11.05
C THR A 84 -8.87 -0.75 -11.51
N GLY A 85 -8.02 -1.75 -11.26
CA GLY A 85 -6.66 -1.85 -11.78
C GLY A 85 -6.60 -2.65 -13.07
N GLU A 86 -5.38 -2.98 -13.50
CA GLU A 86 -5.15 -3.86 -14.64
C GLU A 86 -5.52 -5.33 -14.35
N ARG A 87 -5.28 -5.79 -13.12
CA ARG A 87 -5.39 -7.21 -12.73
C ARG A 87 -6.52 -7.48 -11.73
N ASP A 88 -6.92 -6.47 -10.97
CA ASP A 88 -7.91 -6.60 -9.91
C ASP A 88 -8.87 -5.41 -9.87
N HIS A 89 -9.96 -5.60 -9.13
CA HIS A 89 -10.88 -4.52 -8.76
C HIS A 89 -11.30 -4.70 -7.30
N GLN A 90 -11.65 -3.60 -6.64
CA GLN A 90 -12.01 -3.57 -5.23
C GLN A 90 -13.14 -2.58 -4.99
N GLU A 91 -14.13 -2.97 -4.18
CA GLU A 91 -15.12 -2.05 -3.65
C GLU A 91 -14.63 -1.44 -2.33
N ILE A 92 -14.73 -0.12 -2.21
CA ILE A 92 -14.37 0.63 -1.02
C ILE A 92 -15.49 1.58 -0.63
N SER A 93 -15.50 2.04 0.61
CA SER A 93 -16.47 3.06 1.04
C SER A 93 -15.86 4.04 2.02
N TRP A 94 -16.46 5.23 2.07
CA TRP A 94 -16.16 6.26 3.05
C TRP A 94 -17.47 6.85 3.59
N SER A 95 -17.50 7.18 4.87
CA SER A 95 -18.70 7.77 5.50
C SER A 95 -18.39 9.05 6.26
N THR A 96 -19.33 9.99 6.26
CA THR A 96 -19.24 11.19 7.09
C THR A 96 -19.13 10.80 8.57
N GLY A 97 -18.28 11.53 9.31
CA GLY A 97 -17.95 11.23 10.71
C GLY A 97 -16.81 10.23 10.90
N VAL A 98 -16.28 9.65 9.82
CA VAL A 98 -15.04 8.84 9.88
C VAL A 98 -13.83 9.77 9.78
N ILE A 99 -12.95 9.70 10.78
CA ILE A 99 -11.73 10.52 10.86
C ILE A 99 -10.55 9.86 10.12
N ARG A 100 -10.66 8.55 9.82
CA ARG A 100 -9.59 7.77 9.18
C ARG A 100 -9.75 7.75 7.66
N ASN A 101 -8.62 7.74 6.96
CA ASN A 101 -8.58 7.50 5.51
C ASN A 101 -8.98 6.05 5.21
N THR A 102 -9.58 5.83 4.05
CA THR A 102 -9.89 4.48 3.56
C THR A 102 -8.69 3.95 2.80
N GLU A 103 -7.99 2.96 3.36
CA GLU A 103 -6.89 2.26 2.69
C GLU A 103 -7.43 1.23 1.68
N PHE A 104 -6.79 1.13 0.51
CA PHE A 104 -7.14 0.15 -0.52
C PHE A 104 -5.92 -0.32 -1.28
N THR A 105 -5.97 -1.51 -1.85
CA THR A 105 -4.85 -2.10 -2.59
C THR A 105 -5.33 -2.54 -3.97
N VAL A 106 -4.64 -2.05 -4.99
CA VAL A 106 -4.92 -2.35 -6.40
C VAL A 106 -3.60 -2.63 -7.11
N ASP A 107 -3.55 -3.70 -7.90
CA ASP A 107 -2.35 -4.22 -8.57
C ASP A 107 -1.13 -4.39 -7.64
N GLY A 108 -1.38 -4.80 -6.39
CA GLY A 108 -0.35 -5.02 -5.37
C GLY A 108 0.29 -3.75 -4.80
N MET A 109 -0.30 -2.58 -5.05
CA MET A 109 0.11 -1.29 -4.48
C MET A 109 -1.01 -0.73 -3.59
N THR A 110 -0.64 -0.30 -2.39
CA THR A 110 -1.58 0.29 -1.43
C THR A 110 -1.68 1.80 -1.60
N TYR A 111 -2.89 2.34 -1.49
CA TYR A 111 -3.25 3.75 -1.61
C TYR A 111 -4.20 4.14 -0.47
N GLU A 112 -4.35 5.44 -0.24
CA GLU A 112 -5.35 5.97 0.69
C GLU A 112 -6.33 6.90 -0.03
N LEU A 113 -7.62 6.70 0.22
CA LEU A 113 -8.70 7.62 -0.11
C LEU A 113 -8.95 8.55 1.08
N VAL A 114 -8.73 9.85 0.85
CA VAL A 114 -8.95 10.90 1.84
C VAL A 114 -10.18 11.71 1.46
N MET A 115 -11.10 11.87 2.42
CA MET A 115 -12.33 12.64 2.29
C MET A 115 -12.64 13.35 3.61
N GLY A 116 -13.42 14.44 3.56
CA GLY A 116 -13.84 15.21 4.73
C GLY A 116 -12.76 16.18 5.25
N SER A 117 -11.68 15.68 5.84
CA SER A 117 -10.59 16.52 6.36
C SER A 117 -9.23 15.91 6.07
N TYR A 118 -8.24 16.74 5.73
CA TYR A 118 -6.87 16.31 5.47
C TYR A 118 -5.85 17.31 6.02
N GLN A 119 -4.63 16.83 6.29
CA GLN A 119 -3.51 17.71 6.58
C GLN A 119 -2.71 17.90 5.29
N ASP A 120 -2.50 19.14 4.87
CA ASP A 120 -1.70 19.43 3.69
C ASP A 120 -0.23 19.12 3.99
N PRO A 121 0.41 18.18 3.27
CA PRO A 121 1.80 17.78 3.52
C PRO A 121 2.79 18.92 3.26
N ASN A 122 2.40 19.95 2.50
CA ASN A 122 3.23 21.12 2.20
C ASN A 122 2.96 22.31 3.14
N SER A 123 1.99 22.20 4.06
CA SER A 123 1.69 23.25 5.02
C SER A 123 2.69 23.22 6.18
N THR A 124 3.28 24.38 6.48
CA THR A 124 4.11 24.58 7.68
C THR A 124 3.29 24.56 8.97
N THR A 125 1.98 24.79 8.87
CA THR A 125 1.04 24.66 9.98
C THR A 125 0.44 23.25 9.96
N LYS A 126 0.43 22.55 11.11
CA LYS A 126 -0.22 21.23 11.26
C LYS A 126 -1.76 21.31 11.24
N ALA A 127 -2.32 22.33 10.58
CA ALA A 127 -3.75 22.58 10.54
C ALA A 127 -4.43 21.63 9.55
N PHE A 128 -5.61 21.14 9.92
CA PHE A 128 -6.48 20.38 9.03
C PHE A 128 -7.22 21.33 8.09
N LYS A 129 -7.27 20.96 6.81
CA LYS A 129 -8.12 21.55 5.78
C LYS A 129 -9.33 20.66 5.56
N THR A 130 -10.48 21.26 5.25
CA THR A 130 -11.73 20.55 4.95
C THR A 130 -11.88 20.39 3.45
N LEU A 131 -12.27 19.20 3.02
CA LEU A 131 -12.68 18.90 1.64
C LEU A 131 -14.18 19.11 1.50
N GLY A 132 -14.60 19.55 0.31
CA GLY A 132 -16.00 19.46 -0.10
C GLY A 132 -16.51 18.03 -0.01
N LEU A 133 -17.82 17.88 0.20
CA LEU A 133 -18.45 16.57 0.36
C LEU A 133 -18.27 15.66 -0.87
N ASN A 134 -18.13 16.28 -2.05
CA ASN A 134 -17.91 15.64 -3.34
C ASN A 134 -16.45 15.76 -3.80
N GLU A 135 -15.51 15.99 -2.87
CA GLU A 135 -14.09 16.05 -3.15
C GLU A 135 -13.36 14.90 -2.46
N LEU A 136 -12.34 14.39 -3.14
CA LEU A 136 -11.44 13.37 -2.63
C LEU A 136 -9.99 13.72 -2.94
N ILE A 137 -9.07 13.09 -2.20
CA ILE A 137 -7.66 13.01 -2.54
C ILE A 137 -7.27 11.53 -2.54
N ILE A 138 -6.60 11.09 -3.61
CA ILE A 138 -5.89 9.81 -3.61
C ILE A 138 -4.44 10.08 -3.21
N VAL A 139 -4.05 9.54 -2.07
CA VAL A 139 -2.66 9.55 -1.62
C VAL A 139 -2.00 8.28 -2.12
N LYS A 140 -0.97 8.44 -2.93
CA LYS A 140 -0.01 7.37 -3.20
C LYS A 140 1.03 7.43 -2.08
N PRO A 141 0.99 6.53 -1.09
CA PRO A 141 2.02 6.50 -0.08
C PRO A 141 3.36 6.36 -0.80
N LYS A 142 4.29 7.27 -0.47
CA LYS A 142 5.63 7.21 -1.00
C LYS A 142 6.18 5.86 -0.56
N LYS A 143 6.29 4.90 -1.49
CA LYS A 143 7.02 3.65 -1.25
C LYS A 143 8.39 4.10 -0.80
N VAL A 144 8.67 3.98 0.49
CA VAL A 144 10.01 4.23 1.00
C VAL A 144 10.78 2.98 0.63
N THR A 145 11.19 2.92 -0.63
CA THR A 145 12.10 1.90 -1.09
C THR A 145 13.35 2.05 -0.23
N LEU A 146 13.77 0.96 0.42
CA LEU A 146 15.07 0.91 1.09
C LEU A 146 16.12 1.37 0.09
N SER A 147 16.59 2.60 0.27
CA SER A 147 17.68 3.13 -0.52
C SER A 147 18.95 2.48 0.00
N GLU A 148 19.22 1.24 -0.40
CA GLU A 148 20.35 0.43 0.06
C GLU A 148 21.69 1.16 -0.10
N GLN A 149 21.76 2.10 -1.05
CA GLN A 149 22.90 2.99 -1.27
C GLN A 149 23.20 3.90 -0.06
N LYS A 150 22.17 4.37 0.67
CA LYS A 150 22.31 5.27 1.84
C LYS A 150 22.70 4.53 3.12
N ILE A 151 22.41 3.24 3.17
CA ILE A 151 22.67 2.37 4.32
C ILE A 151 24.17 2.08 4.39
N LYS A 152 24.72 2.20 5.60
CA LYS A 152 26.13 1.94 5.92
C LYS A 152 26.24 0.88 7.01
N THR A 153 27.40 0.24 7.06
CA THR A 153 27.78 -0.60 8.21
C THR A 153 27.74 0.25 9.48
N GLY A 154 27.15 -0.29 10.54
CA GLY A 154 26.95 0.41 11.81
C GLY A 154 25.59 1.11 11.95
N ASP A 155 24.81 1.25 10.87
CA ASP A 155 23.43 1.74 11.01
C ASP A 155 22.59 0.74 11.84
N ILE A 156 21.70 1.26 12.69
CA ILE A 156 20.80 0.47 13.54
C ILE A 156 19.53 0.18 12.76
N VAL A 157 19.09 -1.07 12.74
CA VAL A 157 17.80 -1.47 12.16
C VAL A 157 16.86 -1.94 13.24
N PHE A 158 15.64 -1.42 13.23
CA PHE A 158 14.53 -1.88 14.05
C PHE A 158 13.56 -2.68 13.20
N ARG A 159 12.99 -3.76 13.73
CA ARG A 159 11.83 -4.45 13.14
C ARG A 159 10.64 -4.41 14.08
N SER A 160 9.46 -4.49 13.48
CA SER A 160 8.23 -4.58 14.24
C SER A 160 7.80 -6.01 14.57
N THR A 161 7.20 -6.21 15.73
CA THR A 161 6.49 -7.46 16.10
C THR A 161 5.03 -7.17 16.50
N LYS A 162 4.18 -8.20 16.60
CA LYS A 162 2.80 -8.07 17.09
C LYS A 162 2.76 -8.06 18.61
N LYS A 163 1.98 -7.14 19.17
CA LYS A 163 1.32 -7.38 20.46
C LYS A 163 0.05 -8.22 20.30
N LYS A 164 -0.43 -8.82 21.40
CA LYS A 164 -1.69 -9.59 21.45
C LYS A 164 -2.91 -8.78 20.97
N ASN A 165 -2.86 -7.44 21.06
CA ASN A 165 -3.92 -6.51 20.65
C ASN A 165 -3.85 -6.08 19.17
N GLY A 166 -2.86 -6.55 18.39
CA GLY A 166 -2.69 -6.18 16.98
C GLY A 166 -1.86 -4.91 16.73
N GLU A 167 -1.34 -4.26 17.78
CA GLU A 167 -0.45 -3.11 17.66
C GLU A 167 0.93 -3.53 17.11
N VAL A 168 1.48 -2.69 16.21
CA VAL A 168 2.80 -2.87 15.59
C VAL A 168 3.82 -2.06 16.37
N LEU A 169 4.80 -2.73 16.98
CA LEU A 169 5.83 -2.07 17.80
C LEU A 169 7.22 -2.46 17.34
N PHE A 170 8.10 -1.47 17.21
CA PHE A 170 9.52 -1.70 16.98
C PHE A 170 10.20 -2.07 18.29
N ASN A 171 10.26 -3.37 18.59
CA ASN A 171 10.78 -3.87 19.87
C ASN A 171 12.00 -4.77 19.71
N GLU A 172 12.44 -4.97 18.48
CA GLU A 172 13.65 -5.70 18.16
C GLU A 172 14.55 -4.85 17.31
N TYR A 173 15.86 -4.95 17.56
CA TYR A 173 16.85 -4.23 16.78
C TYR A 173 18.06 -5.10 16.46
N GLY A 174 18.84 -4.65 15.48
CA GLY A 174 20.13 -5.20 15.13
C GLY A 174 21.02 -4.14 14.49
N THR A 175 22.26 -4.52 14.22
CA THR A 175 23.24 -3.63 13.58
C THR A 175 23.50 -4.07 12.15
N ILE A 176 23.49 -3.13 11.21
CA ILE A 176 23.74 -3.40 9.80
C ILE A 176 25.23 -3.64 9.57
N GLN A 177 25.52 -4.69 8.79
CA GLN A 177 26.78 -4.88 8.11
C GLN A 177 26.55 -4.89 6.60
N LYS A 178 27.19 -3.96 5.89
CA LYS A 178 27.18 -3.87 4.43
C LYS A 178 28.48 -4.43 3.87
N ASN A 179 28.37 -5.29 2.88
CA ASN A 179 29.50 -5.77 2.09
C ASN A 179 29.09 -5.91 0.61
N THR A 180 29.99 -6.44 -0.22
CA THR A 180 29.75 -6.67 -1.65
C THR A 180 28.59 -7.64 -1.94
N PHE A 181 28.24 -8.50 -0.98
CA PHE A 181 27.14 -9.48 -1.09
C PHE A 181 25.79 -8.93 -0.60
N GLY A 182 25.75 -7.69 -0.10
CA GLY A 182 24.52 -7.00 0.29
C GLY A 182 24.50 -6.54 1.76
N LEU A 183 23.29 -6.46 2.30
CA LEU A 183 23.03 -5.99 3.67
C LEU A 183 22.73 -7.17 4.57
N PHE A 184 23.43 -7.22 5.70
CA PHE A 184 23.28 -8.21 6.74
C PHE A 184 22.97 -7.52 8.06
N VAL A 185 22.29 -8.24 8.95
CA VAL A 185 21.95 -7.79 10.29
C VAL A 185 22.60 -8.71 11.29
N TRP A 186 23.33 -8.13 12.23
CA TRP A 186 23.73 -8.77 13.47
C TRP A 186 22.65 -8.53 14.52
N ASP A 187 22.19 -9.59 15.18
CA ASP A 187 21.27 -9.48 16.31
C ASP A 187 21.93 -8.81 17.54
N LEU A 188 21.11 -8.52 18.55
CA LEU A 188 21.51 -7.86 19.80
C LEU A 188 22.77 -8.46 20.45
N ARG A 189 22.90 -9.80 20.37
CA ARG A 189 23.96 -10.55 21.02
C ARG A 189 25.17 -10.76 20.11
N ASN A 190 25.14 -10.24 18.88
CA ASN A 190 26.09 -10.54 17.81
C ASN A 190 26.31 -12.05 17.61
N THR A 191 25.27 -12.85 17.88
CA THR A 191 25.30 -14.31 17.78
C THR A 191 24.81 -14.80 16.43
N LEU A 192 23.93 -14.05 15.78
CA LEU A 192 23.33 -14.43 14.51
C LEU A 192 23.48 -13.32 13.48
N LYS A 193 24.18 -13.64 12.40
CA LYS A 193 24.24 -12.83 11.19
C LYS A 193 23.32 -13.41 10.14
N GLN A 194 22.39 -12.60 9.64
CA GLN A 194 21.50 -13.02 8.56
C GLN A 194 21.27 -11.89 7.55
N PRO A 195 20.91 -12.20 6.29
CA PRO A 195 20.54 -11.17 5.32
C PRO A 195 19.41 -10.28 5.84
N LEU A 196 19.47 -8.97 5.58
CA LEU A 196 18.47 -8.00 6.04
C LEU A 196 17.05 -8.42 5.67
N ARG A 197 16.86 -8.93 4.45
CA ARG A 197 15.57 -9.43 3.96
C ARG A 197 15.04 -10.60 4.80
N SER A 198 15.91 -11.53 5.19
CA SER A 198 15.53 -12.67 6.04
C SER A 198 15.25 -12.21 7.47
N TRP A 199 16.05 -11.28 7.97
CA TRP A 199 15.88 -10.70 9.31
C TRP A 199 14.55 -9.92 9.43
N SER A 200 14.23 -9.09 8.43
CA SER A 200 13.00 -8.30 8.41
C SER A 200 11.75 -9.17 8.20
N ALA A 201 11.88 -10.32 7.52
CA ALA A 201 10.76 -11.23 7.27
C ALA A 201 10.22 -11.92 8.53
N GLN A 202 10.99 -11.90 9.63
CA GLN A 202 10.54 -12.41 10.93
C GLN A 202 9.65 -11.40 11.68
N GLY A 203 9.69 -10.12 11.27
CA GLY A 203 8.81 -9.09 11.78
C GLY A 203 7.47 -9.04 11.04
N ILE A 204 6.49 -8.37 11.65
CA ILE A 204 5.18 -8.17 11.02
C ILE A 204 5.26 -7.18 9.87
N ASP A 205 4.54 -7.51 8.80
CA ASP A 205 4.45 -6.75 7.55
C ASP A 205 5.81 -6.39 6.94
N LYS A 206 6.89 -7.05 7.41
CA LYS A 206 8.28 -6.78 7.02
C LYS A 206 8.65 -5.31 7.23
N LYS A 207 8.02 -4.63 8.20
CA LYS A 207 8.27 -3.21 8.48
C LYS A 207 9.58 -3.09 9.25
N ILE A 208 10.43 -2.20 8.75
CA ILE A 208 11.70 -1.88 9.37
C ILE A 208 11.94 -0.37 9.36
N ALA A 209 12.69 0.11 10.34
CA ALA A 209 13.21 1.47 10.36
C ALA A 209 14.72 1.40 10.60
N ILE A 210 15.50 2.10 9.77
CA ILE A 210 16.96 2.13 9.85
C ILE A 210 17.38 3.53 10.22
N PHE A 211 18.15 3.63 11.30
CA PHE A 211 18.67 4.87 11.85
C PHE A 211 20.20 4.87 11.88
N ARG A 212 20.78 6.05 11.82
CA ARG A 212 22.20 6.29 12.03
C ARG A 212 22.40 7.03 13.34
N VAL A 213 23.36 6.57 14.13
CA VAL A 213 23.77 7.26 15.34
C VAL A 213 24.48 8.56 14.97
N LYS A 214 24.01 9.68 15.53
CA LYS A 214 24.64 11.01 15.40
C LYS A 214 25.44 11.40 16.63
N SER A 215 24.94 11.03 17.81
CA SER A 215 25.62 11.33 19.07
C SER A 215 26.64 10.24 19.40
N PRO A 216 27.92 10.57 19.65
CA PRO A 216 28.93 9.58 20.03
C PRO A 216 28.62 8.90 21.37
N ASP A 217 27.82 9.57 22.23
CA ASP A 217 27.43 9.06 23.54
C ASP A 217 26.23 8.12 23.49
N PHE A 218 25.61 7.96 22.31
CA PHE A 218 24.44 7.10 22.17
C PHE A 218 24.85 5.62 22.14
N GLN A 219 24.51 4.89 23.20
CA GLN A 219 24.77 3.46 23.33
C GLN A 219 23.46 2.68 23.21
N MET A 220 23.18 2.13 22.03
CA MET A 220 21.92 1.41 21.76
C MET A 220 21.70 0.21 22.71
N ASN A 221 22.78 -0.46 23.12
CA ASN A 221 22.78 -1.58 24.07
C ASN A 221 22.39 -1.21 25.50
N GLU A 222 22.38 0.07 25.84
CA GLU A 222 21.92 0.58 27.15
C GLU A 222 20.45 1.00 27.12
N MET A 223 19.82 0.98 25.94
CA MET A 223 18.44 1.41 25.76
C MET A 223 17.45 0.31 26.16
N GLU A 224 16.50 0.67 27.01
CA GLU A 224 15.42 -0.23 27.42
C GLU A 224 14.17 -0.02 26.56
N LEU A 225 13.29 -1.02 26.56
CA LEU A 225 11.96 -0.91 25.96
C LEU A 225 11.06 -0.07 26.86
N ILE A 226 10.50 1.01 26.32
CA ILE A 226 9.43 1.79 26.98
C ILE A 226 8.10 1.37 26.34
N ASP A 227 7.15 0.96 27.19
CA ASP A 227 5.86 0.38 26.77
C ASP A 227 6.01 -0.83 25.82
N GLY A 228 7.12 -1.55 25.95
CA GLY A 228 7.45 -2.71 25.11
C GLY A 228 7.92 -2.34 23.71
N SER A 229 8.41 -1.11 23.47
CA SER A 229 8.95 -0.67 22.18
C SER A 229 10.13 0.31 22.31
N PHE A 230 10.85 0.48 21.21
CA PHE A 230 11.86 1.50 20.97
C PHE A 230 11.31 2.73 20.24
N ASN A 231 9.99 2.85 20.09
CA ASN A 231 9.39 3.92 19.28
C ASN A 231 9.78 5.33 19.78
N TYR A 232 9.99 5.49 21.09
CA TYR A 232 10.45 6.75 21.69
C TYR A 232 11.80 7.24 21.14
N LEU A 233 12.64 6.33 20.64
CA LEU A 233 13.93 6.68 20.04
C LEU A 233 13.78 7.33 18.65
N PHE A 234 12.62 7.21 18.00
CA PHE A 234 12.46 7.67 16.63
C PHE A 234 12.39 9.19 16.51
N ASP A 235 12.07 9.85 17.62
CA ASP A 235 12.10 11.32 17.77
C ASP A 235 13.37 11.81 18.48
N SER A 236 14.34 10.92 18.76
CA SER A 236 15.59 11.28 19.44
C SER A 236 16.53 12.07 18.53
N GLU A 237 17.08 13.17 19.03
CA GLU A 237 18.13 13.93 18.33
C GLU A 237 19.45 13.15 18.18
N ALA A 238 19.64 12.08 18.97
CA ALA A 238 20.80 11.22 18.88
C ALA A 238 20.79 10.29 17.65
N LEU A 239 19.64 10.17 16.96
CA LEU A 239 19.45 9.30 15.81
C LEU A 239 18.98 10.09 14.57
N GLU A 240 19.43 9.65 13.41
CA GLU A 240 18.97 10.16 12.11
C GLU A 240 18.28 9.03 11.35
N LEU A 241 17.04 9.25 10.90
CA LEU A 241 16.35 8.29 10.05
C LEU A 241 17.05 8.18 8.68
N VAL A 242 17.64 7.02 8.40
CA VAL A 242 18.28 6.72 7.10
C VAL A 242 17.23 6.31 6.07
N THR A 243 16.39 5.35 6.45
CA THR A 243 15.28 4.85 5.62
C THR A 243 14.32 4.07 6.50
N LYS A 244 13.09 3.90 6.02
CA LYS A 244 12.10 3.01 6.61
C LYS A 244 11.41 2.23 5.52
N ASN A 245 10.86 1.08 5.85
CA ASN A 245 9.90 0.39 5.00
C ASN A 245 8.67 0.20 5.88
N PHE A 246 7.59 0.86 5.51
CA PHE A 246 6.29 0.72 6.17
C PHE A 246 5.39 -0.20 5.38
#